data_AF-A0A5R8M0L7-F1
#
_entry.id   AF-A0A5R8M0L7-F1
#
_cell.length_a   1.000
_cell.length_b   1.000
_cell.length_c   1.000
_cell.angle_alpha   90.00
_cell.angle_beta   90.00
_cell.angle_gamma   90.00
#
_symmetry.space_group_name_H-M   'P 1'
#
loop_
_entity.id
_entity.type
_entity.pdbx_description
1 polymer ?
#
loop_
_entity_poly.entity_id
_entity_poly.type
_entity_poly.pdbx_seq_one_letter_code
_entity_poly.pdbx_strand_id
1 'polypeptide(L)'
;MKTGCYALLVIFIILFRPSYAQEKMNDDQDESFPFIDKFWTLENVDGTPSKIKTTQHKGRNSIVLEPGQTAFLKEQKFKNFELEFYCNGQFPGVGFRIQDKKTFEYLYLRVPMSGYQDAIQYVPIYNGSLPWQLYNYPKYEGKANFPKELVANLPKSFESNLVKGTVKNELLDYLKKNGISFSQESLIDFTQEGIQYIFDPKDKKALLIEKEIDDFKLLDFRTWIHVKLVVLGDTMSIYIEDMDSPSFTVNNLKGISNSGGISLISDFDQVYFSDVSIKEIQAPKNNNLIAYKTLPNSYLNRWKASEPFVKDSIAFLDQVDSLKTIKGFTQSIEADGDGLINISRFYEDMSKTVILTNTLISDSDRTIGLHFDYADYLVVLMNSKVLFDKGMNFQPPANKGKEGRVFVDDEQIRLELKKGPNELIFMLSGDNRQKYNWGFTAKLESWEGIKIE
;
A
#
# COMPACT_ATOMS: atom_id res chain seq x y z
N MET A 1 -56.23 67.03 -16.79
CA MET A 1 -56.04 66.34 -15.50
C MET A 1 -55.19 65.10 -15.75
N LYS A 2 -54.09 64.96 -15.00
CA LYS A 2 -53.09 63.88 -15.14
C LYS A 2 -53.71 62.52 -14.79
N THR A 3 -53.34 61.48 -15.52
CA THR A 3 -52.74 60.25 -14.96
C THR A 3 -52.23 59.40 -16.11
N GLY A 4 -50.91 59.12 -16.08
CA GLY A 4 -50.21 58.36 -17.10
C GLY A 4 -50.42 56.85 -16.93
N CYS A 5 -50.51 56.15 -18.06
CA CYS A 5 -50.39 54.69 -18.13
C CYS A 5 -49.01 54.36 -18.67
N TYR A 6 -48.15 53.80 -17.82
CA TYR A 6 -46.88 53.22 -18.23
C TYR A 6 -47.13 51.83 -18.83
N ALA A 7 -46.81 51.67 -20.11
CA ALA A 7 -46.75 50.37 -20.77
C ALA A 7 -45.41 49.70 -20.42
N LEU A 8 -45.46 48.57 -19.71
CA LEU A 8 -44.29 47.77 -19.35
C LEU A 8 -44.00 46.82 -20.53
N LEU A 9 -42.97 47.12 -21.31
CA LEU A 9 -42.53 46.32 -22.45
C LEU A 9 -41.42 45.37 -22.00
N VAL A 10 -41.75 44.10 -21.82
CA VAL A 10 -40.80 43.03 -21.45
C VAL A 10 -40.03 42.61 -22.70
N ILE A 11 -38.77 43.01 -22.81
CA ILE A 11 -37.85 42.58 -23.86
C ILE A 11 -37.14 41.31 -23.39
N PHE A 12 -37.43 40.18 -24.05
CA PHE A 12 -36.69 38.93 -23.92
C PHE A 12 -35.34 39.08 -24.64
N ILE A 13 -34.24 39.20 -23.89
CA ILE A 13 -32.88 39.13 -24.44
C ILE A 13 -32.47 37.65 -24.48
N ILE A 14 -32.49 37.06 -25.67
CA ILE A 14 -31.85 35.77 -25.95
C ILE A 14 -30.33 36.04 -26.03
N LEU A 15 -29.63 35.78 -24.93
CA LEU A 15 -28.17 35.76 -24.92
C LEU A 15 -27.69 34.47 -25.61
N PHE A 16 -27.35 34.59 -26.89
CA PHE A 16 -26.48 33.62 -27.58
C PHE A 16 -25.15 33.55 -26.81
N ARG A 17 -24.91 32.46 -26.09
CA ARG A 17 -23.56 32.10 -25.64
C ARG A 17 -22.87 31.40 -26.81
N PRO A 18 -21.77 31.95 -27.37
CA PRO A 18 -20.93 31.15 -28.23
C PRO A 18 -20.32 30.04 -27.36
N SER A 19 -20.76 28.82 -27.60
CA SER A 19 -20.06 27.63 -27.13
C SER A 19 -18.71 27.64 -27.84
N TYR A 20 -17.65 27.98 -27.10
CA TYR A 20 -16.31 27.58 -27.49
C TYR A 20 -16.25 26.05 -27.37
N ALA A 21 -16.67 25.38 -28.44
CA ALA A 21 -16.26 24.02 -28.71
C ALA A 21 -14.76 24.06 -28.98
N GLN A 22 -13.96 23.84 -27.95
CA GLN A 22 -12.55 23.53 -28.12
C GLN A 22 -12.50 22.10 -28.65
N GLU A 23 -12.25 21.94 -29.95
CA GLU A 23 -11.92 20.65 -30.54
C GLU A 23 -10.70 20.08 -29.80
N LYS A 24 -10.94 19.08 -28.95
CA LYS A 24 -9.87 18.28 -28.32
C LYS A 24 -9.35 17.32 -29.39
N MET A 25 -8.43 17.78 -30.24
CA MET A 25 -7.64 16.94 -31.14
C MET A 25 -6.22 16.76 -30.56
N ASN A 26 -6.01 15.61 -29.91
CA ASN A 26 -4.81 14.76 -29.84
C ASN A 26 -4.83 13.97 -28.52
N ASP A 27 -5.46 12.80 -28.53
CA ASP A 27 -5.58 11.89 -27.37
C ASP A 27 -4.53 10.75 -27.44
N ASP A 28 -3.42 10.96 -28.17
CA ASP A 28 -2.52 9.86 -28.57
C ASP A 28 -1.02 10.17 -28.46
N GLN A 29 -0.62 11.33 -27.90
CA GLN A 29 0.79 11.67 -27.69
C GLN A 29 1.16 11.64 -26.21
N ASP A 30 2.30 11.01 -25.91
CA ASP A 30 2.90 11.03 -24.58
C ASP A 30 3.26 12.47 -24.19
N GLU A 31 2.62 13.00 -23.15
CA GLU A 31 3.00 14.30 -22.59
C GLU A 31 4.16 14.10 -21.61
N SER A 32 5.28 14.79 -21.84
CA SER A 32 6.44 14.75 -20.96
C SER A 32 6.35 15.80 -19.86
N PHE A 33 6.70 15.39 -18.64
CA PHE A 33 6.63 16.21 -17.43
C PHE A 33 8.03 16.48 -16.83
N PRO A 34 8.83 17.37 -17.43
CA PRO A 34 10.16 17.68 -16.92
C PRO A 34 10.08 18.25 -15.50
N PHE A 35 11.10 17.97 -14.67
CA PHE A 35 11.17 18.41 -13.28
C PHE A 35 11.51 19.89 -13.15
N ILE A 36 10.52 20.72 -13.41
CA ILE A 36 10.56 22.17 -13.25
C ILE A 36 9.34 22.64 -12.45
N ASP A 37 9.46 23.80 -11.80
CA ASP A 37 8.42 24.38 -10.94
C ASP A 37 7.07 24.59 -11.65
N LYS A 38 7.05 24.61 -12.99
CA LYS A 38 5.80 24.66 -13.76
C LYS A 38 4.93 23.42 -13.52
N PHE A 39 5.54 22.23 -13.49
CA PHE A 39 4.81 20.97 -13.47
C PHE A 39 4.72 20.35 -12.09
N TRP A 40 5.68 20.60 -11.21
CA TRP A 40 5.78 19.86 -9.95
C TRP A 40 5.81 20.79 -8.73
N THR A 41 5.23 20.35 -7.62
CA THR A 41 5.59 20.81 -6.27
C THR A 41 6.37 19.72 -5.56
N LEU A 42 7.36 20.09 -4.76
CA LEU A 42 8.06 19.16 -3.87
C LEU A 42 7.69 19.50 -2.43
N GLU A 43 7.40 18.49 -1.62
CA GLU A 43 7.07 18.64 -0.21
C GLU A 43 7.91 17.71 0.65
N ASN A 44 8.23 18.17 1.87
CA ASN A 44 8.86 17.37 2.90
C ASN A 44 7.81 16.54 3.66
N VAL A 45 8.29 15.63 4.52
CA VAL A 45 7.45 14.74 5.34
C VAL A 45 6.44 15.49 6.23
N ASP A 46 6.77 16.71 6.66
CA ASP A 46 5.88 17.57 7.46
C ASP A 46 4.89 18.39 6.63
N GLY A 47 4.87 18.18 5.30
CA GLY A 47 4.05 18.90 4.34
C GLY A 47 4.57 20.29 3.98
N THR A 48 5.74 20.70 4.48
CA THR A 48 6.33 21.98 4.10
C THR A 48 6.86 21.94 2.67
N PRO A 49 6.72 23.04 1.90
CA PRO A 49 7.27 23.11 0.55
C PRO A 49 8.80 22.96 0.55
N SER A 50 9.30 22.27 -0.46
CA SER A 50 10.73 22.15 -0.76
C SER A 50 10.97 22.56 -2.22
N LYS A 51 12.22 22.85 -2.54
CA LYS A 51 12.61 23.30 -3.88
C LYS A 51 12.99 22.11 -4.75
N ILE A 52 12.45 22.06 -5.97
CA ILE A 52 12.87 21.08 -6.96
C ILE A 52 14.36 21.28 -7.29
N LYS A 53 15.12 20.20 -7.15
CA LYS A 53 16.53 20.13 -7.53
C LYS A 53 16.71 19.00 -8.51
N THR A 54 17.22 19.32 -9.69
CA THR A 54 17.62 18.34 -10.69
C THR A 54 19.14 18.13 -10.64
N THR A 55 19.57 16.91 -10.92
CA THR A 55 20.98 16.53 -10.98
C THR A 55 21.22 15.52 -12.09
N GLN A 56 22.47 15.44 -12.57
CA GLN A 56 22.90 14.32 -13.41
C GLN A 56 23.20 13.13 -12.50
N HIS A 57 22.42 12.06 -12.65
CA HIS A 57 22.60 10.82 -11.89
C HIS A 57 22.70 9.64 -12.87
N LYS A 58 23.83 8.92 -12.85
CA LYS A 58 24.11 7.78 -13.75
C LYS A 58 23.67 8.04 -15.20
N GLY A 59 24.03 9.21 -15.75
CA GLY A 59 23.76 9.59 -17.14
C GLY A 59 22.36 10.15 -17.45
N ARG A 60 21.48 10.30 -16.46
CA ARG A 60 20.14 10.89 -16.63
C ARG A 60 19.94 12.17 -15.82
N ASN A 61 19.26 13.15 -16.42
CA ASN A 61 18.78 14.32 -15.68
C ASN A 61 17.60 13.91 -14.79
N SER A 62 17.77 14.03 -13.48
CA SER A 62 16.89 13.39 -12.52
C SER A 62 16.49 14.34 -11.41
N ILE A 63 15.28 14.22 -10.89
CA ILE A 63 14.95 14.74 -9.56
C ILE A 63 15.47 13.77 -8.50
N VAL A 64 15.96 14.31 -7.39
CA VAL A 64 16.28 13.55 -6.19
C VAL A 64 15.21 13.79 -5.14
N LEU A 65 14.68 12.73 -4.54
CA LEU A 65 13.77 12.80 -3.42
C LEU A 65 14.47 12.22 -2.19
N GLU A 66 14.67 13.05 -1.17
CA GLU A 66 15.13 12.59 0.14
C GLU A 66 14.05 11.75 0.85
N PRO A 67 14.40 10.90 1.83
CA PRO A 67 13.43 10.12 2.59
C PRO A 67 12.30 10.99 3.16
N GLY A 68 11.06 10.55 2.97
CA GLY A 68 9.83 11.24 3.34
C GLY A 68 9.37 12.35 2.38
N GLN A 69 10.09 12.63 1.28
CA GLN A 69 9.67 13.65 0.31
C GLN A 69 8.69 13.11 -0.74
N THR A 70 7.78 13.99 -1.16
CA THR A 70 6.85 13.71 -2.26
C THR A 70 6.86 14.84 -3.28
N ALA A 71 7.00 14.48 -4.55
CA ALA A 71 6.81 15.40 -5.68
C ALA A 71 5.41 15.21 -6.27
N PHE A 72 4.55 16.23 -6.20
CA PHE A 72 3.19 16.20 -6.75
C PHE A 72 3.14 16.88 -8.11
N LEU A 73 2.48 16.23 -9.07
CA LEU A 73 2.19 16.83 -10.37
C LEU A 73 1.05 17.85 -10.22
N LYS A 74 1.25 19.07 -10.72
CA LYS A 74 0.31 20.18 -10.59
C LYS A 74 -0.85 20.08 -11.58
N GLU A 75 -2.03 20.44 -11.10
CA GLU A 75 -3.18 20.87 -11.91
C GLU A 75 -3.71 19.85 -12.95
N GLN A 76 -3.30 18.58 -12.87
CA GLN A 76 -3.77 17.52 -13.75
C GLN A 76 -4.42 16.37 -12.97
N LYS A 77 -5.51 15.83 -13.52
CA LYS A 77 -6.20 14.65 -12.99
C LYS A 77 -6.41 13.65 -14.11
N PHE A 78 -6.03 12.40 -13.86
CA PHE A 78 -6.11 11.32 -14.83
C PHE A 78 -7.08 10.25 -14.36
N LYS A 79 -7.88 9.71 -15.27
CA LYS A 79 -8.81 8.61 -14.99
C LYS A 79 -8.23 7.27 -15.39
N ASN A 80 -7.87 7.17 -16.66
CA ASN A 80 -7.19 6.05 -17.28
C ASN A 80 -5.94 6.60 -17.96
N PHE A 81 -4.79 5.99 -17.70
CA PHE A 81 -3.53 6.52 -18.20
C PHE A 81 -2.45 5.44 -18.27
N GLU A 82 -1.46 5.69 -19.11
CA GLU A 82 -0.15 5.05 -19.08
C GLU A 82 0.84 6.08 -18.53
N LEU A 83 1.53 5.74 -17.44
CA LEU A 83 2.58 6.54 -16.83
C LEU A 83 3.89 5.79 -17.02
N GLU A 84 4.86 6.44 -17.66
CA GLU A 84 6.21 5.92 -17.81
C GLU A 84 7.23 6.81 -17.12
N PHE A 85 8.25 6.18 -16.53
CA PHE A 85 9.37 6.88 -15.90
C PHE A 85 10.54 5.92 -15.68
N TYR A 86 11.71 6.49 -15.40
CA TYR A 86 12.84 5.76 -14.84
C TYR A 86 12.97 6.07 -13.35
N CYS A 87 13.25 5.06 -12.55
CA CYS A 87 13.56 5.24 -11.12
C CYS A 87 14.86 4.53 -10.72
N ASN A 88 15.51 5.04 -9.67
CA ASN A 88 16.69 4.43 -9.06
C ASN A 88 16.63 4.62 -7.54
N GLY A 89 16.87 3.57 -6.78
CA GLY A 89 16.91 3.57 -5.32
C GLY A 89 16.27 2.31 -4.73
N GLN A 90 16.05 2.28 -3.42
CA GLN A 90 15.55 1.07 -2.73
C GLN A 90 14.04 0.93 -2.82
N PHE A 91 13.32 2.04 -2.59
CA PHE A 91 11.86 2.04 -2.47
C PHE A 91 11.19 3.19 -3.23
N PRO A 92 11.42 3.33 -4.55
CA PRO A 92 10.73 4.35 -5.34
C PRO A 92 9.22 4.05 -5.37
N GLY A 93 8.41 5.08 -5.07
CA GLY A 93 6.96 4.98 -5.02
C GLY A 93 6.26 5.96 -5.97
N VAL A 94 5.03 5.61 -6.35
CA VAL A 94 4.13 6.44 -7.15
C VAL A 94 2.77 6.48 -6.50
N GLY A 95 2.32 7.70 -6.18
CA GLY A 95 0.93 7.96 -5.82
C GLY A 95 0.12 8.25 -7.08
N PHE A 96 -1.06 7.65 -7.18
CA PHE A 96 -1.99 7.91 -8.29
C PHE A 96 -3.42 7.99 -7.79
N ARG A 97 -4.31 8.55 -8.62
CA ARG A 97 -5.70 8.86 -8.23
C ARG A 97 -5.75 9.68 -6.94
N ILE A 98 -4.78 10.58 -6.77
CA ILE A 98 -4.65 11.40 -5.57
C ILE A 98 -5.87 12.33 -5.45
N GLN A 99 -6.59 12.21 -4.33
CA GLN A 99 -7.67 13.13 -3.96
C GLN A 99 -7.13 14.25 -3.09
N ASP A 100 -6.31 13.88 -2.13
CA ASP A 100 -5.60 14.75 -1.21
C ASP A 100 -4.31 14.04 -0.75
N LYS A 101 -3.50 14.72 0.07
CA LYS A 101 -2.20 14.23 0.53
C LYS A 101 -2.28 13.00 1.43
N LYS A 102 -3.46 12.63 1.91
CA LYS A 102 -3.74 11.52 2.81
C LYS A 102 -4.62 10.44 2.17
N THR A 103 -5.08 10.65 0.94
CA THR A 103 -6.02 9.73 0.27
C THR A 103 -5.66 9.56 -1.20
N PHE A 104 -5.05 8.43 -1.51
CA PHE A 104 -4.55 8.09 -2.85
C PHE A 104 -4.29 6.58 -3.00
N GLU A 105 -4.09 6.13 -4.22
CA GLU A 105 -3.58 4.80 -4.50
C GLU A 105 -2.06 4.83 -4.54
N TYR A 106 -1.40 3.88 -3.90
CA TYR A 106 0.04 3.88 -3.79
C TYR A 106 0.64 2.58 -4.31
N LEU A 107 1.67 2.69 -5.14
CA LEU A 107 2.47 1.59 -5.65
C LEU A 107 3.93 1.92 -5.39
N TYR A 108 4.66 1.02 -4.75
CA TYR A 108 6.10 1.17 -4.58
C TYR A 108 6.85 -0.11 -4.86
N LEU A 109 8.07 0.05 -5.36
CA LEU A 109 8.97 -1.06 -5.60
C LEU A 109 9.72 -1.37 -4.31
N ARG A 110 10.00 -2.65 -4.04
CA ARG A 110 10.92 -3.11 -3.01
C ARG A 110 12.14 -3.66 -3.72
N VAL A 111 13.00 -2.78 -4.24
CA VAL A 111 14.10 -3.16 -5.15
C VAL A 111 15.06 -4.20 -4.56
N PRO A 112 15.43 -4.14 -3.27
CA PRO A 112 16.21 -5.22 -2.64
C PRO A 112 15.53 -6.60 -2.69
N MET A 113 14.20 -6.65 -2.79
CA MET A 113 13.38 -7.86 -2.89
C MET A 113 13.23 -8.38 -4.33
N SER A 114 14.06 -7.93 -5.28
CA SER A 114 14.11 -8.44 -6.65
C SER A 114 14.13 -9.98 -6.69
N GLY A 115 13.18 -10.58 -7.40
CA GLY A 115 13.01 -12.03 -7.54
C GLY A 115 12.08 -12.69 -6.52
N TYR A 116 11.70 -11.98 -5.45
CA TYR A 116 10.75 -12.46 -4.43
C TYR A 116 9.31 -12.05 -4.75
N GLN A 117 8.34 -12.69 -4.10
CA GLN A 117 6.90 -12.52 -4.37
C GLN A 117 6.33 -11.15 -4.00
N ASP A 118 7.08 -10.39 -3.23
CA ASP A 118 6.74 -9.12 -2.60
C ASP A 118 7.70 -8.00 -3.03
N ALA A 119 8.21 -8.11 -4.26
CA ALA A 119 9.10 -7.13 -4.90
C ALA A 119 8.37 -5.84 -5.32
N ILE A 120 7.05 -5.92 -5.51
CA ILE A 120 6.17 -4.78 -5.80
C ILE A 120 5.05 -4.79 -4.76
N GLN A 121 4.75 -3.63 -4.20
CA GLN A 121 3.68 -3.46 -3.22
C GLN A 121 2.68 -2.42 -3.72
N TYR A 122 1.40 -2.79 -3.75
CA TYR A 122 0.28 -1.87 -3.89
C TYR A 122 -0.47 -1.74 -2.57
N VAL A 123 -0.85 -0.52 -2.19
CA VAL A 123 -1.70 -0.22 -1.04
C VAL A 123 -2.60 0.99 -1.34
N PRO A 124 -3.90 0.96 -0.97
CA PRO A 124 -4.68 2.18 -0.90
C PRO A 124 -4.35 2.94 0.40
N ILE A 125 -4.04 4.22 0.26
CA ILE A 125 -3.80 5.13 1.38
C ILE A 125 -5.13 5.80 1.73
N TYR A 126 -5.56 5.62 2.98
CA TYR A 126 -6.67 6.36 3.57
C TYR A 126 -6.19 7.05 4.83
N ASN A 127 -6.55 8.32 4.98
CA ASN A 127 -6.19 9.13 6.15
C ASN A 127 -4.68 9.09 6.48
N GLY A 128 -3.82 8.90 5.47
CA GLY A 128 -2.36 8.87 5.59
C GLY A 128 -1.78 7.57 6.16
N SER A 129 -2.59 6.53 6.35
CA SER A 129 -2.10 5.22 6.80
C SER A 129 -1.42 4.44 5.67
N LEU A 130 -0.36 3.69 5.98
CA LEU A 130 0.37 2.80 5.06
C LEU A 130 0.06 1.32 5.39
N PRO A 131 -1.10 0.76 4.98
CA PRO A 131 -1.62 -0.52 5.46
C PRO A 131 -1.00 -1.76 4.80
N TRP A 132 0.32 -1.81 4.68
CA TRP A 132 1.04 -2.88 3.95
C TRP A 132 0.84 -4.28 4.55
N GLN A 133 0.55 -4.40 5.85
CA GLN A 133 0.26 -5.71 6.46
C GLN A 133 -1.11 -6.24 6.04
N LEU A 134 -2.06 -5.35 5.75
CA LEU A 134 -3.43 -5.70 5.36
C LEU A 134 -3.50 -6.03 3.86
N TYR A 135 -2.91 -5.18 3.03
CA TYR A 135 -2.89 -5.35 1.59
C TYR A 135 -1.64 -6.12 1.18
N ASN A 136 -1.70 -7.44 1.26
CA ASN A 136 -0.52 -8.28 1.05
C ASN A 136 -0.71 -9.35 -0.07
N TYR A 137 0.33 -10.15 -0.29
CA TYR A 137 0.37 -11.26 -1.24
C TYR A 137 -0.80 -12.25 -1.03
N PRO A 138 -1.36 -12.85 -2.10
CA PRO A 138 -0.97 -12.72 -3.50
C PRO A 138 -1.66 -11.60 -4.27
N LYS A 139 -2.50 -10.80 -3.61
CA LYS A 139 -3.42 -9.89 -4.31
C LYS A 139 -2.83 -8.51 -4.53
N TYR A 140 -2.08 -8.03 -3.55
CA TYR A 140 -1.61 -6.65 -3.47
C TYR A 140 -0.08 -6.55 -3.47
N GLU A 141 0.61 -7.69 -3.55
CA GLU A 141 2.05 -7.81 -3.73
C GLU A 141 2.37 -8.65 -4.97
N GLY A 142 3.40 -8.25 -5.70
CA GLY A 142 3.80 -8.89 -6.94
C GLY A 142 5.28 -9.23 -7.00
N LYS A 143 5.60 -10.32 -7.71
CA LYS A 143 6.98 -10.67 -8.06
C LYS A 143 7.46 -9.81 -9.23
N ALA A 144 8.68 -9.31 -9.13
CA ALA A 144 9.38 -8.65 -10.22
C ALA A 144 10.87 -8.90 -10.13
N ASN A 145 11.56 -8.85 -11.27
CA ASN A 145 13.01 -8.85 -11.32
C ASN A 145 13.45 -7.47 -11.78
N PHE A 146 14.18 -6.77 -10.93
CA PHE A 146 14.80 -5.50 -11.26
C PHE A 146 16.23 -5.69 -11.76
N PRO A 147 16.70 -4.84 -12.69
CA PRO A 147 18.08 -4.87 -13.15
C PRO A 147 19.06 -4.68 -11.99
N LYS A 148 20.27 -5.23 -12.17
CA LYS A 148 21.39 -5.12 -11.23
C LYS A 148 22.67 -4.92 -12.03
N GLU A 149 23.58 -4.10 -11.51
CA GLU A 149 24.88 -3.84 -12.13
C GLU A 149 25.96 -4.72 -11.48
N LEU A 150 26.72 -5.48 -12.28
CA LEU A 150 27.86 -6.23 -11.76
C LEU A 150 28.99 -5.28 -11.40
N VAL A 151 29.36 -5.26 -10.13
CA VAL A 151 30.44 -4.42 -9.60
C VAL A 151 31.76 -5.18 -9.51
N ALA A 152 31.73 -6.43 -9.05
CA ALA A 152 32.90 -7.31 -9.02
C ALA A 152 32.53 -8.79 -8.93
N ASN A 153 33.50 -9.63 -9.31
CA ASN A 153 33.50 -11.05 -9.00
C ASN A 153 34.46 -11.32 -7.82
N LEU A 154 34.01 -12.14 -6.89
CA LEU A 154 34.80 -12.67 -5.78
C LEU A 154 35.09 -14.15 -6.04
N PRO A 155 36.36 -14.56 -6.06
CA PRO A 155 36.72 -15.97 -6.16
C PRO A 155 36.11 -16.80 -5.03
N LYS A 156 35.87 -18.09 -5.29
CA LYS A 156 35.38 -19.06 -4.28
C LYS A 156 36.19 -19.10 -2.99
N SER A 157 37.47 -18.73 -3.02
CA SER A 157 38.32 -18.64 -1.83
C SER A 157 37.77 -17.72 -0.74
N PHE A 158 36.94 -16.73 -1.11
CA PHE A 158 36.29 -15.82 -0.16
C PHE A 158 35.05 -16.40 0.53
N GLU A 159 34.60 -17.61 0.21
CA GLU A 159 33.41 -18.22 0.83
C GLU A 159 33.48 -18.20 2.36
N SER A 160 34.66 -18.49 2.94
CA SER A 160 34.87 -18.46 4.39
C SER A 160 34.91 -17.04 5.01
N ASN A 161 35.01 -16.01 4.17
CA ASN A 161 34.98 -14.59 4.55
C ASN A 161 33.56 -14.02 4.47
N LEU A 162 32.67 -14.64 3.69
CA LEU A 162 31.28 -14.23 3.52
C LEU A 162 30.39 -14.80 4.64
N VAL A 163 30.58 -14.29 5.85
CA VAL A 163 29.83 -14.67 7.05
C VAL A 163 29.24 -13.43 7.70
N LYS A 164 28.04 -13.56 8.30
CA LYS A 164 27.36 -12.47 8.99
C LYS A 164 28.25 -11.82 10.06
N GLY A 165 28.35 -10.49 10.04
CA GLY A 165 29.18 -9.71 10.96
C GLY A 165 30.10 -8.72 10.24
N THR A 166 31.12 -8.23 10.93
CA THR A 166 32.09 -7.28 10.35
C THR A 166 32.85 -7.89 9.18
N VAL A 167 33.00 -7.12 8.10
CA VAL A 167 33.75 -7.53 6.91
C VAL A 167 35.22 -7.71 7.28
N LYS A 168 35.80 -8.87 6.95
CA LYS A 168 37.20 -9.18 7.22
C LYS A 168 38.14 -8.31 6.36
N ASN A 169 39.29 -7.91 6.92
CA ASN A 169 40.31 -7.11 6.23
C ASN A 169 40.75 -7.67 4.88
N GLU A 170 40.86 -9.00 4.77
CA GLU A 170 41.22 -9.67 3.51
C GLU A 170 40.25 -9.33 2.36
N LEU A 171 38.95 -9.29 2.66
CA LEU A 171 37.93 -8.93 1.68
C LEU A 171 37.97 -7.41 1.40
N LEU A 172 38.12 -6.56 2.42
CA LEU A 172 38.26 -5.12 2.22
C LEU A 172 39.48 -4.77 1.35
N ASP A 173 40.62 -5.41 1.59
CA ASP A 173 41.85 -5.21 0.83
C ASP A 173 41.69 -5.70 -0.62
N TYR A 174 41.02 -6.83 -0.83
CA TYR A 174 40.69 -7.31 -2.17
C TYR A 174 39.79 -6.34 -2.92
N LEU A 175 38.70 -5.88 -2.30
CA LEU A 175 37.77 -4.92 -2.90
C LEU A 175 38.49 -3.62 -3.24
N LYS A 176 39.30 -3.11 -2.31
CA LYS A 176 40.10 -1.89 -2.52
C LYS A 176 41.08 -2.03 -3.69
N LYS A 177 41.76 -3.17 -3.84
CA LYS A 177 42.63 -3.45 -4.99
C LYS A 177 41.88 -3.48 -6.32
N ASN A 178 40.60 -3.85 -6.30
CA ASN A 178 39.71 -3.84 -7.46
C ASN A 178 38.93 -2.51 -7.62
N GLY A 179 39.36 -1.43 -6.94
CA GLY A 179 38.76 -0.11 -7.06
C GLY A 179 37.44 0.08 -6.30
N ILE A 180 37.06 -0.89 -5.46
CA ILE A 180 35.81 -0.86 -4.70
C ILE A 180 36.13 -0.52 -3.24
N SER A 181 35.82 0.70 -2.83
CA SER A 181 36.00 1.12 -1.44
C SER A 181 34.82 0.68 -0.57
N PHE A 182 35.17 0.16 0.60
CA PHE A 182 34.32 -0.11 1.75
C PHE A 182 35.12 0.27 3.02
N SER A 183 34.44 0.84 4.01
CA SER A 183 35.02 1.23 5.28
C SER A 183 35.26 0.02 6.19
N GLN A 184 36.06 0.22 7.23
CA GLN A 184 36.33 -0.81 8.25
C GLN A 184 35.09 -1.14 9.10
N GLU A 185 34.04 -0.30 9.04
CA GLU A 185 32.77 -0.51 9.73
C GLU A 185 31.77 -1.33 8.89
N SER A 186 32.18 -1.75 7.69
CA SER A 186 31.31 -2.49 6.78
C SER A 186 30.91 -3.84 7.38
N LEU A 187 29.67 -4.24 7.09
CA LEU A 187 29.03 -5.43 7.63
C LEU A 187 28.54 -6.33 6.50
N ILE A 188 28.58 -7.64 6.72
CA ILE A 188 27.85 -8.63 5.94
C ILE A 188 26.62 -9.02 6.74
N ASP A 189 25.46 -9.05 6.10
CA ASP A 189 24.23 -9.53 6.70
C ASP A 189 23.42 -10.40 5.72
N PHE A 190 22.61 -11.28 6.29
CA PHE A 190 21.72 -12.21 5.62
C PHE A 190 20.30 -12.01 6.15
N THR A 191 19.37 -11.66 5.26
CA THR A 191 17.96 -11.48 5.62
C THR A 191 17.25 -12.83 5.80
N GLN A 192 16.05 -12.82 6.38
CA GLN A 192 15.26 -14.04 6.55
C GLN A 192 14.86 -14.68 5.21
N GLU A 193 14.78 -13.86 4.16
CA GLU A 193 14.46 -14.24 2.79
C GLU A 193 15.67 -14.82 2.05
N GLY A 194 16.85 -14.81 2.68
CA GLY A 194 18.09 -15.33 2.11
C GLY A 194 18.86 -14.32 1.27
N ILE A 195 18.50 -13.04 1.32
CA ILE A 195 19.25 -11.96 0.66
C ILE A 195 20.55 -11.75 1.43
N GLN A 196 21.68 -11.78 0.72
CA GLN A 196 23.00 -11.55 1.29
C GLN A 196 23.57 -10.25 0.75
N TYR A 197 24.15 -9.43 1.61
CA TYR A 197 24.72 -8.15 1.18
C TYR A 197 25.91 -7.74 2.04
N ILE A 198 26.77 -6.90 1.46
CA ILE A 198 27.74 -6.07 2.18
C ILE A 198 27.20 -4.65 2.28
N PHE A 199 27.21 -4.07 3.47
CA PHE A 199 26.75 -2.71 3.75
C PHE A 199 27.83 -1.89 4.45
N ASP A 200 28.07 -0.69 3.93
CA ASP A 200 28.91 0.33 4.53
C ASP A 200 28.04 1.39 5.21
N PRO A 201 28.02 1.47 6.55
CA PRO A 201 27.24 2.48 7.26
C PRO A 201 27.75 3.91 7.04
N LYS A 202 29.05 4.07 6.73
CA LYS A 202 29.68 5.39 6.57
C LYS A 202 29.28 6.03 5.25
N ASP A 203 29.35 5.25 4.18
CA ASP A 203 29.07 5.70 2.82
C ASP A 203 27.62 5.39 2.39
N LYS A 204 26.81 4.77 3.27
CA LYS A 204 25.44 4.29 3.00
C LYS A 204 25.37 3.47 1.70
N LYS A 205 26.34 2.58 1.53
CA LYS A 205 26.53 1.80 0.31
C LYS A 205 26.24 0.33 0.58
N ALA A 206 25.40 -0.29 -0.24
CA ALA A 206 25.16 -1.73 -0.20
C ALA A 206 25.49 -2.39 -1.54
N LEU A 207 26.01 -3.62 -1.51
CA LEU A 207 26.08 -4.50 -2.68
C LEU A 207 25.51 -5.87 -2.29
N LEU A 208 24.69 -6.44 -3.16
CA LEU A 208 24.20 -7.82 -3.00
C LEU A 208 25.33 -8.80 -3.28
N ILE A 209 25.27 -9.93 -2.62
CA ILE A 209 26.18 -11.05 -2.77
C ILE A 209 25.36 -12.20 -3.34
N GLU A 210 25.62 -12.57 -4.58
CA GLU A 210 24.99 -13.72 -5.22
C GLU A 210 26.02 -14.83 -5.41
N LYS A 211 25.67 -16.04 -4.94
CA LYS A 211 26.54 -17.22 -5.08
C LYS A 211 26.31 -17.88 -6.44
N GLU A 212 27.39 -18.17 -7.13
CA GLU A 212 27.44 -18.99 -8.34
C GLU A 212 28.19 -20.30 -8.04
N ILE A 213 28.37 -21.16 -9.05
CA ILE A 213 29.01 -22.48 -8.89
C ILE A 213 30.46 -22.36 -8.40
N ASP A 214 31.22 -21.42 -8.98
CA ASP A 214 32.67 -21.28 -8.79
C ASP A 214 33.13 -19.89 -8.33
N ASP A 215 32.22 -18.95 -8.13
CA ASP A 215 32.50 -17.61 -7.64
C ASP A 215 31.27 -16.97 -6.94
N PHE A 216 31.43 -15.72 -6.53
CA PHE A 216 30.33 -14.87 -6.06
C PHE A 216 30.32 -13.56 -6.83
N LYS A 217 29.13 -13.03 -7.08
CA LYS A 217 28.93 -11.72 -7.71
C LYS A 217 28.60 -10.68 -6.65
N LEU A 218 29.24 -9.53 -6.76
CA LEU A 218 28.84 -8.32 -6.05
C LEU A 218 28.04 -7.42 -6.99
N LEU A 219 26.78 -7.19 -6.64
CA LEU A 219 25.83 -6.51 -7.51
C LEU A 219 25.31 -5.22 -6.86
N ASP A 220 25.24 -4.13 -7.62
CA ASP A 220 24.55 -2.90 -7.22
C ASP A 220 23.14 -2.90 -7.78
N PHE A 221 22.15 -2.95 -6.90
CA PHE A 221 20.73 -2.85 -7.29
C PHE A 221 20.27 -1.40 -7.47
N ARG A 222 21.11 -0.41 -7.15
CA ARG A 222 20.82 1.03 -7.40
C ARG A 222 21.15 1.38 -8.84
N THR A 223 20.49 0.69 -9.76
CA THR A 223 20.56 0.96 -11.19
C THR A 223 19.23 1.54 -11.66
N TRP A 224 19.22 2.11 -12.86
CA TRP A 224 17.99 2.61 -13.47
C TRP A 224 17.06 1.46 -13.78
N ILE A 225 15.80 1.62 -13.38
CA ILE A 225 14.69 0.73 -13.66
C ILE A 225 13.70 1.54 -14.51
N HIS A 226 13.36 1.05 -15.69
CA HIS A 226 12.24 1.60 -16.45
C HIS A 226 10.93 1.00 -15.94
N VAL A 227 9.96 1.85 -15.66
CA VAL A 227 8.65 1.46 -15.17
C VAL A 227 7.59 2.04 -16.08
N LYS A 228 6.66 1.17 -16.50
CA LYS A 228 5.40 1.57 -17.12
C LYS A 228 4.24 1.11 -16.25
N LEU A 229 3.40 2.05 -15.87
CA LEU A 229 2.19 1.83 -15.08
C LEU A 229 0.96 2.13 -15.94
N VAL A 230 0.12 1.12 -16.14
CA VAL A 230 -1.13 1.26 -16.90
C VAL A 230 -2.30 1.15 -15.96
N VAL A 231 -3.11 2.22 -15.85
CA VAL A 231 -4.33 2.25 -15.04
C VAL A 231 -5.53 2.39 -15.97
N LEU A 232 -6.44 1.41 -15.92
CA LEU A 232 -7.60 1.34 -16.80
C LEU A 232 -8.81 0.82 -16.02
N GLY A 233 -9.82 1.67 -15.80
CA GLY A 233 -10.94 1.34 -14.92
C GLY A 233 -10.41 0.99 -13.52
N ASP A 234 -10.82 -0.12 -12.92
CA ASP A 234 -10.34 -0.52 -11.58
C ASP A 234 -9.16 -1.49 -11.64
N THR A 235 -8.41 -1.50 -12.75
CA THR A 235 -7.24 -2.34 -12.94
C THR A 235 -5.98 -1.48 -13.05
N MET A 236 -4.93 -1.90 -12.34
CA MET A 236 -3.58 -1.39 -12.50
C MET A 236 -2.68 -2.53 -12.96
N SER A 237 -1.85 -2.29 -13.96
CA SER A 237 -0.81 -3.21 -14.42
C SER A 237 0.53 -2.49 -14.48
N ILE A 238 1.56 -3.12 -13.93
CA ILE A 238 2.92 -2.60 -13.90
C ILE A 238 3.84 -3.48 -14.75
N TYR A 239 4.64 -2.84 -15.58
CA TYR A 239 5.67 -3.43 -16.43
C TYR A 239 7.02 -2.88 -15.98
N ILE A 240 8.02 -3.75 -15.96
CA ILE A 240 9.40 -3.44 -15.57
C ILE A 240 10.27 -3.67 -16.80
N GLU A 241 11.10 -2.70 -17.16
CA GLU A 241 11.82 -2.69 -18.44
C GLU A 241 10.86 -2.86 -19.64
N ASP A 242 11.38 -3.37 -20.76
CA ASP A 242 10.65 -3.55 -22.02
C ASP A 242 9.80 -4.84 -22.05
N MET A 243 9.16 -5.20 -20.94
CA MET A 243 8.34 -6.42 -20.86
C MET A 243 7.05 -6.31 -21.71
N ASP A 244 6.76 -7.37 -22.47
CA ASP A 244 5.51 -7.50 -23.25
C ASP A 244 4.27 -7.83 -22.38
N SER A 245 4.49 -8.35 -21.18
CA SER A 245 3.44 -8.72 -20.22
C SER A 245 3.70 -8.05 -18.87
N PRO A 246 2.66 -7.67 -18.10
CA PRO A 246 2.87 -7.01 -16.83
C PRO A 246 3.57 -7.93 -15.83
N SER A 247 4.50 -7.38 -15.06
CA SER A 247 5.10 -8.07 -13.91
C SER A 247 4.06 -8.33 -12.81
N PHE A 248 3.12 -7.40 -12.66
CA PHE A 248 2.07 -7.50 -11.65
C PHE A 248 0.82 -6.74 -12.10
N THR A 249 -0.34 -7.27 -11.71
CA THR A 249 -1.65 -6.67 -11.99
C THR A 249 -2.51 -6.71 -10.74
N VAL A 250 -2.98 -5.55 -10.31
CA VAL A 250 -4.03 -5.43 -9.30
C VAL A 250 -5.35 -5.28 -10.01
N ASN A 251 -6.22 -6.27 -9.82
CA ASN A 251 -7.61 -6.18 -10.18
C ASN A 251 -8.38 -5.61 -8.98
N ASN A 252 -9.36 -4.73 -9.23
CA ASN A 252 -10.17 -4.09 -8.19
C ASN A 252 -9.33 -3.20 -7.26
N LEU A 253 -8.78 -2.13 -7.84
CA LEU A 253 -8.25 -0.98 -7.13
C LEU A 253 -9.22 -0.51 -6.03
N LYS A 254 -8.68 -0.14 -4.87
CA LYS A 254 -9.41 0.05 -3.62
C LYS A 254 -9.65 1.51 -3.27
N GLY A 255 -8.97 2.43 -3.91
CA GLY A 255 -9.09 3.86 -3.71
C GLY A 255 -10.52 4.36 -3.88
N ILE A 256 -10.83 5.48 -3.23
CA ILE A 256 -12.20 6.04 -3.20
C ILE A 256 -12.64 6.72 -4.50
N SER A 257 -11.76 6.84 -5.49
CA SER A 257 -12.00 7.56 -6.73
C SER A 257 -11.37 6.85 -7.91
N ASN A 258 -11.98 6.97 -9.09
CA ASN A 258 -11.44 6.45 -10.34
C ASN A 258 -10.58 7.48 -11.11
N SER A 259 -10.40 8.69 -10.58
CA SER A 259 -9.55 9.72 -11.17
C SER A 259 -8.90 10.62 -10.13
N GLY A 260 -7.71 11.13 -10.41
CA GLY A 260 -7.00 12.04 -9.50
C GLY A 260 -5.59 12.38 -9.96
N GLY A 261 -4.81 13.01 -9.09
CA GLY A 261 -3.44 13.43 -9.40
C GLY A 261 -2.43 12.29 -9.41
N ILE A 262 -1.18 12.64 -9.74
CA ILE A 262 0.00 11.78 -9.75
C ILE A 262 1.07 12.38 -8.84
N SER A 263 1.83 11.53 -8.13
CA SER A 263 3.01 11.92 -7.37
C SER A 263 4.11 10.88 -7.47
N LEU A 264 5.34 11.34 -7.26
CA LEU A 264 6.52 10.50 -7.07
C LEU A 264 6.89 10.59 -5.59
N ILE A 265 7.11 9.45 -4.95
CA ILE A 265 7.22 9.33 -3.49
C ILE A 265 8.52 8.63 -3.12
N SER A 266 9.11 9.12 -2.05
CA SER A 266 10.27 8.55 -1.36
C SER A 266 9.89 8.37 0.11
N ASP A 267 9.47 7.17 0.54
CA ASP A 267 9.09 6.98 1.95
C ASP A 267 10.28 6.66 2.86
N PHE A 268 11.19 5.82 2.38
CA PHE A 268 12.18 5.15 3.23
C PHE A 268 13.63 5.58 2.96
N ASP A 269 13.99 5.70 1.69
CA ASP A 269 15.36 5.89 1.23
C ASP A 269 15.40 6.94 0.14
N GLN A 270 16.55 7.60 -0.02
CA GLN A 270 16.75 8.50 -1.15
C GLN A 270 16.54 7.76 -2.48
N VAL A 271 15.72 8.34 -3.35
CA VAL A 271 15.42 7.82 -4.69
C VAL A 271 15.57 8.90 -5.74
N TYR A 272 15.78 8.48 -6.98
CA TYR A 272 15.85 9.33 -8.15
C TYR A 272 14.75 8.95 -9.14
N PHE A 273 14.18 9.95 -9.80
CA PHE A 273 13.27 9.76 -10.92
C PHE A 273 13.75 10.53 -12.15
N SER A 274 13.51 9.99 -13.33
CA SER A 274 13.86 10.59 -14.62
C SER A 274 12.79 10.31 -15.68
N ASP A 275 12.73 11.17 -16.69
CA ASP A 275 11.96 11.00 -17.93
C ASP A 275 10.48 10.59 -17.73
N VAL A 276 9.74 11.36 -16.92
CA VAL A 276 8.31 11.10 -16.68
C VAL A 276 7.49 11.51 -17.90
N SER A 277 6.65 10.59 -18.38
CA SER A 277 5.61 10.86 -19.37
C SER A 277 4.27 10.25 -18.96
N ILE A 278 3.18 10.89 -19.34
CA ILE A 278 1.83 10.38 -19.12
C ILE A 278 1.04 10.47 -20.42
N LYS A 279 0.34 9.40 -20.74
CA LYS A 279 -0.61 9.31 -21.85
C LYS A 279 -1.99 8.97 -21.31
N GLU A 280 -2.99 9.81 -21.55
CA GLU A 280 -4.38 9.43 -21.30
C GLU A 280 -4.82 8.32 -22.28
N ILE A 281 -5.51 7.30 -21.78
CA ILE A 281 -5.97 6.18 -22.61
C ILE A 281 -7.47 5.96 -22.48
N GLN A 282 -8.09 5.47 -23.54
CA GLN A 282 -9.51 5.15 -23.55
C GLN A 282 -9.75 3.71 -23.11
N ALA A 283 -10.81 3.50 -22.31
CA ALA A 283 -11.26 2.15 -21.98
C ALA A 283 -11.85 1.47 -23.24
N PRO A 284 -11.60 0.16 -23.47
CA PRO A 284 -12.23 -0.57 -24.55
C PRO A 284 -13.76 -0.45 -24.48
N LYS A 285 -14.40 -0.20 -25.62
CA LYS A 285 -15.88 -0.09 -25.72
C LYS A 285 -16.61 -1.37 -25.29
N ASN A 286 -15.93 -2.53 -25.36
CA ASN A 286 -16.40 -3.83 -24.88
C ASN A 286 -15.64 -4.26 -23.63
N ASN A 287 -15.77 -3.49 -22.54
CA ASN A 287 -15.41 -4.04 -21.25
C ASN A 287 -16.54 -4.95 -20.77
N ASN A 288 -16.45 -6.24 -21.12
CA ASN A 288 -16.87 -7.27 -20.19
C ASN A 288 -15.96 -7.13 -18.97
N LEU A 289 -16.26 -6.15 -18.11
CA LEU A 289 -15.71 -6.11 -16.75
C LEU A 289 -15.97 -7.51 -16.21
N ILE A 290 -14.90 -8.25 -15.94
CA ILE A 290 -15.02 -9.60 -15.36
C ILE A 290 -15.91 -9.42 -14.14
N ALA A 291 -17.13 -9.96 -14.22
CA ALA A 291 -18.09 -9.89 -13.15
C ALA A 291 -17.38 -10.43 -11.91
N TYR A 292 -17.19 -9.55 -10.93
CA TYR A 292 -16.40 -9.85 -9.76
C TYR A 292 -16.90 -11.15 -9.15
N LYS A 293 -15.95 -12.06 -8.88
CA LYS A 293 -16.24 -13.31 -8.18
C LYS A 293 -16.92 -12.92 -6.88
N THR A 294 -18.20 -13.31 -6.74
CA THR A 294 -18.99 -13.07 -5.54
C THR A 294 -18.15 -13.50 -4.34
N LEU A 295 -18.08 -12.66 -3.31
CA LEU A 295 -17.42 -12.98 -2.04
C LEU A 295 -17.73 -14.44 -1.70
N PRO A 296 -16.72 -15.29 -1.42
CA PRO A 296 -17.00 -16.60 -0.86
C PRO A 296 -17.93 -16.36 0.33
N ASN A 297 -19.08 -17.03 0.34
CA ASN A 297 -20.14 -16.82 1.34
C ASN A 297 -19.68 -17.17 2.78
N SER A 298 -18.38 -17.43 2.99
CA SER A 298 -17.70 -17.78 4.23
C SER A 298 -17.29 -16.57 5.09
N TYR A 299 -17.09 -15.38 4.52
CA TYR A 299 -16.54 -14.23 5.26
C TYR A 299 -17.60 -13.46 6.07
N LEU A 300 -17.19 -12.98 7.26
CA LEU A 300 -17.96 -12.02 8.06
C LEU A 300 -17.80 -10.61 7.48
N ASN A 301 -18.73 -10.24 6.61
CA ASN A 301 -18.57 -9.08 5.73
C ASN A 301 -19.30 -7.80 6.16
N ARG A 302 -20.15 -7.85 7.19
CA ARG A 302 -20.89 -6.68 7.70
C ARG A 302 -20.72 -6.54 9.19
N TRP A 303 -20.45 -5.33 9.64
CA TRP A 303 -20.22 -5.01 11.05
C TRP A 303 -20.85 -3.67 11.39
N LYS A 304 -21.20 -3.47 12.65
CA LYS A 304 -21.47 -2.13 13.18
C LYS A 304 -20.31 -1.70 14.06
N ALA A 305 -19.86 -0.46 13.91
CA ALA A 305 -18.71 0.07 14.63
C ALA A 305 -19.10 1.19 15.60
N SER A 306 -18.37 1.27 16.71
CA SER A 306 -18.44 2.38 17.65
C SER A 306 -17.65 3.58 17.13
N GLU A 307 -17.89 4.75 17.74
CA GLU A 307 -16.89 5.83 17.69
C GLU A 307 -15.55 5.36 18.29
N PRO A 308 -14.40 5.89 17.82
CA PRO A 308 -13.10 5.56 18.36
C PRO A 308 -12.92 6.05 19.81
N PHE A 309 -12.29 5.23 20.65
CA PHE A 309 -12.05 5.55 22.06
C PHE A 309 -10.66 5.11 22.51
N VAL A 310 -10.23 5.58 23.69
CA VAL A 310 -8.98 5.12 24.31
C VAL A 310 -9.30 3.88 25.15
N LYS A 311 -8.63 2.77 24.86
CA LYS A 311 -8.80 1.50 25.58
C LYS A 311 -8.38 1.66 27.04
N ASP A 312 -9.29 1.31 27.96
CA ASP A 312 -8.94 1.04 29.36
C ASP A 312 -8.51 -0.43 29.47
N SER A 313 -7.25 -0.68 29.79
CA SER A 313 -6.72 -2.04 29.87
C SER A 313 -7.06 -2.74 31.19
N ILE A 314 -7.53 -2.00 32.21
CA ILE A 314 -7.87 -2.54 33.54
C ILE A 314 -9.38 -2.81 33.61
N ALA A 315 -10.19 -1.80 33.29
CA ALA A 315 -11.66 -1.88 33.35
C ALA A 315 -12.27 -2.22 31.98
N PHE A 316 -11.58 -3.04 31.19
CA PHE A 316 -11.88 -3.29 29.79
C PHE A 316 -13.32 -3.80 29.55
N LEU A 317 -13.77 -4.81 30.30
CA LEU A 317 -15.11 -5.39 30.11
C LEU A 317 -16.21 -4.39 30.46
N ASP A 318 -16.04 -3.66 31.57
CA ASP A 318 -16.96 -2.61 31.99
C ASP A 318 -17.05 -1.48 30.95
N GLN A 319 -15.92 -1.15 30.31
CA GLN A 319 -15.88 -0.19 29.20
C GLN A 319 -16.70 -0.68 28.00
N VAL A 320 -16.56 -1.95 27.61
CA VAL A 320 -17.34 -2.55 26.51
C VAL A 320 -18.84 -2.54 26.83
N ASP A 321 -19.23 -2.98 28.01
CA ASP A 321 -20.64 -3.04 28.42
C ASP A 321 -21.27 -1.64 28.53
N SER A 322 -20.49 -0.65 28.97
CA SER A 322 -20.90 0.76 28.98
C SER A 322 -21.11 1.32 27.56
N LEU A 323 -20.21 1.01 26.62
CA LEU A 323 -20.35 1.46 25.22
C LEU A 323 -21.58 0.83 24.53
N LYS A 324 -21.93 -0.40 24.88
CA LYS A 324 -23.15 -1.08 24.38
C LYS A 324 -24.43 -0.41 24.83
N THR A 325 -24.51 0.00 26.10
CA THR A 325 -25.72 0.58 26.68
C THR A 325 -26.07 1.93 26.05
N ILE A 326 -25.07 2.64 25.52
CA ILE A 326 -25.24 3.95 24.88
C ILE A 326 -25.78 3.81 23.43
N LYS A 327 -25.98 2.59 22.91
CA LYS A 327 -26.41 2.33 21.50
C LYS A 327 -25.52 3.04 20.47
N GLY A 328 -24.23 3.18 20.75
CA GLY A 328 -23.26 3.95 19.97
C GLY A 328 -22.75 3.28 18.68
N PHE A 329 -23.34 2.16 18.24
CA PHE A 329 -22.92 1.41 17.05
C PHE A 329 -23.74 1.82 15.82
N THR A 330 -23.57 3.05 15.36
CA THR A 330 -24.35 3.62 14.25
C THR A 330 -23.66 3.45 12.90
N GLN A 331 -22.32 3.34 12.88
CA GLN A 331 -21.55 3.23 11.64
C GLN A 331 -21.57 1.80 11.11
N SER A 332 -22.10 1.60 9.90
CA SER A 332 -22.00 0.30 9.21
C SER A 332 -20.65 0.21 8.51
N ILE A 333 -19.93 -0.89 8.73
CA ILE A 333 -18.65 -1.20 8.11
C ILE A 333 -18.80 -2.49 7.30
N GLU A 334 -18.42 -2.42 6.02
CA GLU A 334 -18.40 -3.58 5.14
C GLU A 334 -16.97 -4.00 4.81
N ALA A 335 -16.75 -5.30 4.72
CA ALA A 335 -15.51 -5.86 4.23
C ALA A 335 -15.40 -5.69 2.71
N ASP A 336 -14.17 -5.63 2.21
CA ASP A 336 -13.90 -5.72 0.78
C ASP A 336 -14.29 -7.09 0.21
N GLY A 337 -14.27 -7.21 -1.12
CA GLY A 337 -14.63 -8.44 -1.85
C GLY A 337 -13.80 -9.69 -1.52
N ASP A 338 -12.78 -9.57 -0.68
CA ASP A 338 -11.96 -10.63 -0.13
C ASP A 338 -12.07 -10.83 1.38
N GLY A 339 -12.99 -10.12 2.04
CA GLY A 339 -13.23 -10.21 3.47
C GLY A 339 -12.27 -9.38 4.33
N LEU A 340 -11.46 -8.50 3.73
CA LEU A 340 -10.60 -7.58 4.46
C LEU A 340 -11.38 -6.35 4.92
N ILE A 341 -11.15 -5.92 6.17
CA ILE A 341 -11.65 -4.64 6.69
C ILE A 341 -10.44 -3.78 7.05
N ASN A 342 -10.24 -2.69 6.30
CA ASN A 342 -9.35 -1.60 6.69
C ASN A 342 -10.16 -0.52 7.43
N ILE A 343 -9.86 -0.29 8.70
CA ILE A 343 -10.54 0.68 9.57
C ILE A 343 -10.15 2.12 9.21
N SER A 344 -8.96 2.33 8.66
CA SER A 344 -8.51 3.66 8.22
C SER A 344 -9.40 4.28 7.14
N ARG A 345 -10.26 3.48 6.48
CA ARG A 345 -11.31 3.96 5.57
C ARG A 345 -12.37 4.83 6.26
N PHE A 346 -12.55 4.65 7.57
CA PHE A 346 -13.64 5.26 8.35
C PHE A 346 -13.14 6.21 9.43
N TYR A 347 -11.94 5.96 9.99
CA TYR A 347 -11.39 6.74 11.09
C TYR A 347 -9.93 7.12 10.82
N GLU A 348 -9.50 8.28 11.33
CA GLU A 348 -8.15 8.82 11.13
C GLU A 348 -7.20 8.55 12.31
N ASP A 349 -7.70 8.60 13.55
CA ASP A 349 -6.85 8.54 14.73
C ASP A 349 -6.49 7.10 15.12
N MET A 350 -5.37 6.62 14.57
CA MET A 350 -4.82 5.29 14.85
C MET A 350 -4.26 5.11 16.27
N SER A 351 -4.28 6.14 17.13
CA SER A 351 -4.03 5.96 18.57
C SER A 351 -5.22 5.36 19.33
N LYS A 352 -6.36 5.21 18.64
CA LYS A 352 -7.63 4.79 19.22
C LYS A 352 -7.92 3.31 18.98
N THR A 353 -8.99 2.88 19.63
CA THR A 353 -9.58 1.56 19.52
C THR A 353 -11.03 1.71 19.07
N VAL A 354 -11.50 0.74 18.29
CA VAL A 354 -12.90 0.65 17.86
C VAL A 354 -13.48 -0.70 18.28
N ILE A 355 -14.76 -0.71 18.60
CA ILE A 355 -15.53 -1.95 18.76
C ILE A 355 -16.32 -2.18 17.48
N LEU A 356 -16.18 -3.37 16.91
CA LEU A 356 -16.99 -3.89 15.83
C LEU A 356 -17.87 -5.01 16.36
N THR A 357 -19.18 -4.96 16.07
CA THR A 357 -20.15 -5.97 16.49
C THR A 357 -20.89 -6.58 15.31
N ASN A 358 -21.21 -7.87 15.44
CA ASN A 358 -22.04 -8.64 14.53
C ASN A 358 -22.94 -9.59 15.34
N THR A 359 -24.21 -9.72 14.95
CA THR A 359 -25.13 -10.70 15.53
C THR A 359 -25.24 -11.93 14.63
N LEU A 360 -24.81 -13.08 15.14
CA LEU A 360 -24.95 -14.38 14.49
C LEU A 360 -26.23 -15.07 14.96
N ILE A 361 -27.16 -15.33 14.05
CA ILE A 361 -28.39 -16.07 14.34
C ILE A 361 -28.16 -17.54 13.97
N SER A 362 -28.20 -18.42 14.96
CA SER A 362 -28.05 -19.87 14.79
C SER A 362 -29.40 -20.59 14.91
N ASP A 363 -29.68 -21.58 14.08
CA ASP A 363 -30.93 -22.37 14.16
C ASP A 363 -30.91 -23.45 15.27
N SER A 364 -29.73 -23.75 15.83
CA SER A 364 -29.48 -24.74 16.87
C SER A 364 -28.32 -24.33 17.78
N ASP A 365 -28.18 -25.00 18.92
CA ASP A 365 -26.91 -25.00 19.65
C ASP A 365 -25.85 -25.71 18.79
N ARG A 366 -24.65 -25.13 18.68
CA ARG A 366 -23.54 -25.68 17.88
C ARG A 366 -22.20 -25.05 18.26
N THR A 367 -21.12 -25.71 17.87
CA THR A 367 -19.77 -25.15 17.93
C THR A 367 -19.23 -25.00 16.52
N ILE A 368 -18.73 -23.82 16.17
CA ILE A 368 -18.18 -23.53 14.83
C ILE A 368 -16.80 -22.88 14.94
N GLY A 369 -15.89 -23.18 14.01
CA GLY A 369 -14.60 -22.49 13.90
C GLY A 369 -14.77 -21.06 13.36
N LEU A 370 -14.10 -20.10 14.02
CA LEU A 370 -13.86 -18.77 13.49
C LEU A 370 -12.38 -18.65 13.14
N HIS A 371 -12.10 -18.40 11.86
CA HIS A 371 -10.78 -18.13 11.32
C HIS A 371 -10.66 -16.62 11.13
N PHE A 372 -9.58 -16.02 11.60
CA PHE A 372 -9.37 -14.59 11.50
C PHE A 372 -7.89 -14.26 11.58
N ASP A 373 -7.57 -13.01 11.27
CA ASP A 373 -6.30 -12.39 11.62
C ASP A 373 -6.45 -10.86 11.61
N TYR A 374 -5.50 -10.15 12.21
CA TYR A 374 -5.64 -8.73 12.55
C TYR A 374 -4.30 -8.00 12.63
N ALA A 375 -4.37 -6.68 12.45
CA ALA A 375 -3.25 -5.80 12.70
C ALA A 375 -3.20 -5.34 14.17
N ASP A 376 -1.98 -5.25 14.70
CA ASP A 376 -1.59 -4.71 16.01
C ASP A 376 -2.19 -5.39 17.25
N TYR A 377 -3.47 -5.20 17.59
CA TYR A 377 -4.07 -5.77 18.81
C TYR A 377 -5.57 -6.03 18.68
N LEU A 378 -6.01 -7.25 19.01
CA LEU A 378 -7.41 -7.66 18.93
C LEU A 378 -7.87 -8.37 20.21
N VAL A 379 -9.09 -8.01 20.64
CA VAL A 379 -9.88 -8.78 21.60
C VAL A 379 -11.15 -9.28 20.92
N VAL A 380 -11.45 -10.57 21.08
CA VAL A 380 -12.69 -11.19 20.59
C VAL A 380 -13.55 -11.62 21.77
N LEU A 381 -14.81 -11.16 21.77
CA LEU A 381 -15.81 -11.53 22.75
C LEU A 381 -16.99 -12.21 22.08
N MET A 382 -17.56 -13.19 22.76
CA MET A 382 -18.81 -13.82 22.38
C MET A 382 -19.75 -13.88 23.57
N ASN A 383 -20.95 -13.30 23.45
CA ASN A 383 -21.92 -13.21 24.53
C ASN A 383 -21.28 -12.75 25.87
N SER A 384 -20.51 -11.65 25.81
CA SER A 384 -19.72 -11.07 26.91
C SER A 384 -18.58 -11.92 27.49
N LYS A 385 -18.28 -13.10 26.93
CA LYS A 385 -17.10 -13.90 27.30
C LYS A 385 -15.92 -13.58 26.37
N VAL A 386 -14.76 -13.26 26.94
CA VAL A 386 -13.51 -13.11 26.18
C VAL A 386 -13.05 -14.49 25.69
N LEU A 387 -12.83 -14.60 24.38
CA LEU A 387 -12.32 -15.81 23.73
C LEU A 387 -10.89 -15.63 23.21
N PHE A 388 -10.48 -14.40 22.94
CA PHE A 388 -9.16 -14.04 22.42
C PHE A 388 -8.76 -12.65 22.90
N ASP A 389 -7.50 -12.46 23.28
CA ASP A 389 -6.94 -11.18 23.74
C ASP A 389 -5.42 -11.18 23.51
N LYS A 390 -4.97 -10.72 22.35
CA LYS A 390 -3.54 -10.74 21.99
C LYS A 390 -3.16 -9.57 21.09
N GLY A 391 -1.88 -9.21 21.18
CA GLY A 391 -1.19 -8.41 20.17
C GLY A 391 -0.63 -9.31 19.06
N MET A 392 -0.47 -8.71 17.88
CA MET A 392 0.13 -9.34 16.71
C MET A 392 1.55 -9.81 17.00
N ASN A 393 1.88 -11.02 16.55
CA ASN A 393 3.20 -11.60 16.72
C ASN A 393 4.04 -11.39 15.44
N PHE A 394 5.07 -10.55 15.52
CA PHE A 394 6.03 -10.30 14.43
C PHE A 394 7.02 -11.46 14.20
N GLN A 395 7.06 -12.45 15.10
CA GLN A 395 7.84 -13.68 14.95
C GLN A 395 6.92 -14.90 15.16
N PRO A 396 5.96 -15.12 14.26
CA PRO A 396 4.99 -16.18 14.40
C PRO A 396 5.64 -17.57 14.15
N PRO A 397 5.02 -18.67 14.65
CA PRO A 397 5.50 -20.03 14.36
C PRO A 397 5.54 -20.32 12.85
N ALA A 398 6.32 -21.33 12.43
CA ALA A 398 6.66 -21.63 11.04
C ALA A 398 5.51 -21.91 10.04
N ASN A 399 4.24 -21.73 10.42
CA ASN A 399 3.05 -21.89 9.57
C ASN A 399 1.96 -20.83 9.83
N LYS A 400 2.29 -19.75 10.54
CA LYS A 400 1.40 -18.62 10.80
C LYS A 400 2.17 -17.35 10.46
N GLY A 401 1.56 -16.40 9.78
CA GLY A 401 2.10 -15.05 9.52
C GLY A 401 3.39 -15.03 8.69
N LYS A 402 3.48 -14.06 7.77
CA LYS A 402 4.74 -13.74 7.08
C LYS A 402 5.06 -12.26 7.30
N GLU A 403 6.03 -11.98 8.17
CA GLU A 403 6.45 -10.62 8.54
C GLU A 403 5.29 -9.76 9.12
N GLY A 404 4.36 -10.39 9.85
CA GLY A 404 3.19 -9.71 10.43
C GLY A 404 2.09 -9.34 9.43
N ARG A 405 2.12 -9.88 8.20
CA ARG A 405 0.99 -9.79 7.26
C ARG A 405 -0.24 -10.50 7.82
N VAL A 406 -1.41 -9.97 7.45
CA VAL A 406 -2.71 -10.47 7.89
C VAL A 406 -3.23 -11.55 6.93
N PHE A 407 -3.36 -12.79 7.41
CA PHE A 407 -3.94 -13.92 6.68
C PHE A 407 -5.06 -14.58 7.46
N VAL A 408 -6.24 -14.74 6.85
CA VAL A 408 -7.46 -15.20 7.55
C VAL A 408 -7.33 -16.52 8.31
N ASP A 409 -6.39 -17.39 7.96
CA ASP A 409 -6.20 -18.70 8.61
C ASP A 409 -5.12 -18.72 9.69
N ASP A 410 -4.49 -17.57 9.99
CA ASP A 410 -3.41 -17.50 10.97
C ASP A 410 -3.89 -17.62 12.41
N GLU A 411 -5.08 -17.11 12.74
CA GLU A 411 -5.70 -17.33 14.05
C GLU A 411 -7.03 -18.07 13.94
N GLN A 412 -7.32 -18.87 14.96
CA GLN A 412 -8.55 -19.66 15.03
C GLN A 412 -9.03 -19.78 16.47
N ILE A 413 -10.34 -19.61 16.67
CA ILE A 413 -11.03 -19.91 17.92
C ILE A 413 -12.32 -20.71 17.66
N ARG A 414 -12.89 -21.32 18.70
CA ARG A 414 -14.19 -21.99 18.64
C ARG A 414 -15.27 -21.09 19.22
N LEU A 415 -16.36 -20.91 18.47
CA LEU A 415 -17.55 -20.18 18.89
C LEU A 415 -18.62 -21.18 19.34
N GLU A 416 -19.09 -21.07 20.59
CA GLU A 416 -20.17 -21.89 21.15
C GLU A 416 -21.51 -21.16 20.97
N LEU A 417 -22.13 -21.33 19.80
CA LEU A 417 -23.39 -20.68 19.45
C LEU A 417 -24.57 -21.37 20.15
N LYS A 418 -25.46 -20.55 20.70
CA LYS A 418 -26.80 -20.96 21.15
C LYS A 418 -27.82 -20.78 20.05
N LYS A 419 -28.86 -21.61 20.04
CA LYS A 419 -30.02 -21.38 19.18
C LYS A 419 -30.56 -19.96 19.41
N GLY A 420 -30.74 -19.21 18.32
CA GLY A 420 -31.11 -17.80 18.36
C GLY A 420 -29.92 -16.86 18.16
N PRO A 421 -30.03 -15.60 18.61
CA PRO A 421 -28.99 -14.58 18.41
C PRO A 421 -27.78 -14.81 19.33
N ASN A 422 -26.59 -14.61 18.79
CA ASN A 422 -25.32 -14.63 19.49
C ASN A 422 -24.53 -13.38 19.12
N GLU A 423 -24.05 -12.65 20.12
CA GLU A 423 -23.27 -11.43 19.90
C GLU A 423 -21.80 -11.80 19.73
N LEU A 424 -21.21 -11.36 18.62
CA LEU A 424 -19.77 -11.43 18.35
C LEU A 424 -19.20 -10.03 18.30
N ILE A 425 -18.14 -9.78 19.08
CA ILE A 425 -17.49 -8.48 19.16
C ILE A 425 -16.00 -8.60 18.92
N PHE A 426 -15.50 -7.72 18.09
CA PHE A 426 -14.09 -7.47 17.85
C PHE A 426 -13.76 -6.08 18.40
N MET A 427 -12.89 -6.00 19.40
CA MET A 427 -12.28 -4.73 19.79
C MET A 427 -10.89 -4.65 19.19
N LEU A 428 -10.69 -3.70 18.29
CA LEU A 428 -9.49 -3.59 17.48
C LEU A 428 -8.79 -2.25 17.72
N SER A 429 -7.56 -2.31 18.21
CA SER A 429 -6.72 -1.12 18.39
C SER A 429 -5.95 -0.81 17.11
N GLY A 430 -5.84 0.48 16.77
CA GLY A 430 -4.97 0.91 15.68
C GLY A 430 -3.51 0.83 16.09
N ASP A 431 -2.63 0.63 15.11
CA ASP A 431 -1.18 0.72 15.32
C ASP A 431 -0.78 2.15 15.69
N ASN A 432 -0.73 2.42 16.98
CA ASN A 432 -0.34 3.73 17.50
C ASN A 432 1.14 4.05 17.27
N ARG A 433 1.98 3.02 17.02
CA ARG A 433 3.44 3.18 16.94
C ARG A 433 3.85 3.70 15.58
N GLN A 434 3.44 3.03 14.51
CA GLN A 434 3.82 3.40 13.14
C GLN A 434 2.68 4.08 12.40
N LYS A 435 1.43 3.95 12.88
CA LYS A 435 0.22 4.47 12.22
C LYS A 435 0.08 3.92 10.80
N TYR A 436 0.44 2.65 10.63
CA TYR A 436 0.42 1.97 9.35
C TYR A 436 -0.82 1.10 9.18
N ASN A 437 -1.11 0.25 10.17
CA ASN A 437 -2.08 -0.83 10.00
C ASN A 437 -3.21 -0.73 11.03
N TRP A 438 -4.45 -0.83 10.54
CA TRP A 438 -5.63 -0.93 11.40
C TRP A 438 -6.73 -1.68 10.67
N GLY A 439 -6.84 -2.97 10.93
CA GLY A 439 -7.77 -3.82 10.20
C GLY A 439 -7.70 -5.27 10.59
N PHE A 440 -8.60 -6.06 10.01
CA PHE A 440 -8.71 -7.49 10.25
C PHE A 440 -9.44 -8.18 9.09
N THR A 441 -9.40 -9.50 9.09
CA THR A 441 -10.25 -10.36 8.26
C THR A 441 -10.82 -11.49 9.10
N ALA A 442 -12.03 -11.96 8.79
CA ALA A 442 -12.67 -13.03 9.55
C ALA A 442 -13.64 -13.85 8.69
N LYS A 443 -13.63 -15.17 8.86
CA LYS A 443 -14.54 -16.12 8.20
C LYS A 443 -15.00 -17.22 9.17
N LEU A 444 -16.22 -17.69 8.98
CA LEU A 444 -16.72 -18.89 9.64
C LEU A 444 -16.33 -20.13 8.83
N GLU A 445 -16.04 -21.23 9.53
CA GLU A 445 -15.78 -22.54 8.93
C GLU A 445 -16.97 -23.03 8.07
N SER A 446 -18.19 -22.70 8.48
CA SER A 446 -19.42 -22.99 7.73
C SER A 446 -20.52 -21.99 8.11
N TRP A 447 -21.41 -21.70 7.15
CA TRP A 447 -22.63 -20.89 7.34
C TRP A 447 -23.90 -21.72 7.39
N GLU A 448 -23.80 -23.05 7.26
CA GLU A 448 -24.96 -23.92 7.41
C GLU A 448 -25.66 -23.61 8.73
N GLY A 449 -26.97 -23.34 8.70
CA GLY A 449 -27.77 -22.99 9.87
C GLY A 449 -27.39 -21.69 10.61
N ILE A 450 -26.56 -20.84 10.02
CA ILE A 450 -26.13 -19.55 10.59
C ILE A 450 -26.42 -18.43 9.59
N LYS A 451 -26.88 -17.27 10.09
CA LYS A 451 -27.00 -16.04 9.29
C LYS A 451 -26.60 -14.81 10.10
N ILE A 452 -26.21 -13.74 9.41
CA ILE A 452 -26.00 -12.42 10.00
C ILE A 452 -27.36 -11.71 10.09
N GLU A 453 -27.60 -11.00 11.18
CA GLU A 453 -28.75 -10.10 11.35
C GLU A 453 -28.76 -8.91 10.37
#